data_AF-A0A832N5W8-F1
#
_entry.id   AF-A0A832N5W8-F1
#
_cell.length_a   1.000
_cell.length_b   1.000
_cell.length_c   1.000
_cell.angle_alpha   90.00
_cell.angle_beta   90.00
_cell.angle_gamma   90.00
#
_symmetry.space_group_name_H-M   'P 1'
#
loop_
_entity.id
_entity.type
_entity.pdbx_description
1 polymer ?
#
loop_
_entity_poly.entity_id
_entity_poly.type
_entity_poly.pdbx_seq_one_letter_code
_entity_poly.pdbx_strand_id
1 'polypeptide(L)'
;MNVNYDQLVNELVWYLLPIFRVAAFVMAAPILSTAMIPMNVRMIISIAITIAIFPSLTPDNSIDPVSLEMVYLIFQQILIGVSLGFVMQFIFAAVVMGGQVIGMQMGLGFAQMMDPQTGVSVPVVSQFYNIIAVLLFLSINGHLVLIQVLS
;
A
#
# COMPACT_ATOMS: atom_id res chain seq x y z
N MET A 1 36.98 5.36 16.93
CA MET A 1 35.54 5.70 16.96
C MET A 1 34.95 5.04 18.20
N ASN A 2 34.69 5.81 19.26
CA ASN A 2 33.96 5.32 20.43
C ASN A 2 32.49 5.33 20.05
N VAL A 3 32.03 4.26 19.39
CA VAL A 3 30.62 4.10 19.05
C VAL A 3 29.91 3.84 20.37
N ASN A 4 29.17 4.84 20.85
CA ASN A 4 28.46 4.71 22.11
C ASN A 4 27.26 3.77 21.86
N TYR A 5 27.08 2.74 22.69
CA TYR A 5 26.02 1.75 22.50
C TYR A 5 24.63 2.40 22.44
N ASP A 6 24.43 3.48 23.20
CA ASP A 6 23.17 4.24 23.23
C ASP A 6 22.89 4.96 21.90
N GLN A 7 23.93 5.41 21.18
CA GLN A 7 23.76 6.06 19.88
C GLN A 7 23.31 5.07 18.80
N LEU A 8 23.87 3.85 18.79
CA LEU A 8 23.45 2.80 17.86
C LEU A 8 22.00 2.37 18.11
N VAL A 9 21.59 2.29 19.37
CA VAL A 9 20.21 1.95 19.72
C VAL A 9 19.24 3.03 19.22
N ASN A 10 19.57 4.30 19.42
CA ASN A 10 18.73 5.41 18.95
C ASN A 10 18.61 5.45 17.41
N GLU A 11 19.72 5.26 16.70
CA GLU A 11 19.70 5.20 15.23
C GLU A 11 18.85 4.03 14.72
N LEU A 12 18.99 2.84 15.33
CA LEU A 12 18.22 1.66 14.96
C LEU A 12 16.71 1.87 15.16
N VAL A 13 16.32 2.49 16.28
CA VAL A 13 14.92 2.79 16.59
C VAL A 13 14.33 3.78 15.58
N TRP A 14 15.12 4.76 15.13
CA TRP A 14 14.69 5.68 14.08
C TRP A 14 14.44 5.00 12.75
N TYR A 15 15.31 4.07 12.34
CA TYR A 15 15.10 3.28 11.13
C TYR A 15 13.91 2.31 11.22
N LEU A 16 13.42 2.04 12.43
CA LEU A 16 12.19 1.27 12.64
C LEU A 16 10.94 2.07 12.25
N LEU A 17 10.91 3.40 12.43
CA LEU A 17 9.70 4.21 12.16
C LEU A 17 9.18 4.09 10.70
N PRO A 18 10.02 4.23 9.66
CA PRO A 18 9.60 4.05 8.27
C PRO A 18 9.01 2.66 7.98
N ILE A 19 9.40 1.61 8.72
CA ILE A 19 8.88 0.27 8.49
C ILE A 19 7.37 0.22 8.73
N PHE A 20 6.88 0.97 9.74
CA PHE A 20 5.47 1.03 10.06
C PHE A 20 4.68 1.76 8.96
N ARG A 21 5.25 2.86 8.43
CA ARG A 21 4.66 3.61 7.30
C ARG A 21 4.55 2.74 6.06
N VAL A 22 5.64 2.09 5.65
CA VAL A 22 5.69 1.26 4.44
C VAL A 22 4.83 0.01 4.60
N ALA A 23 4.88 -0.67 5.75
CA ALA A 23 4.05 -1.84 6.00
C ALA A 23 2.56 -1.50 5.99
N ALA A 24 2.15 -0.41 6.65
CA ALA A 24 0.78 0.07 6.63
C ALA A 24 0.29 0.38 5.21
N PHE A 25 1.14 1.02 4.40
CA PHE A 25 0.85 1.29 3.00
C PHE A 25 0.71 0.02 2.16
N VAL A 26 1.67 -0.91 2.24
CA VAL A 26 1.65 -2.17 1.46
C VAL A 26 0.43 -3.03 1.80
N MET A 27 -0.01 -3.02 3.06
CA MET A 27 -1.23 -3.71 3.48
C MET A 27 -2.51 -3.04 2.95
N ALA A 28 -2.50 -1.72 2.77
CA ALA A 28 -3.67 -0.98 2.30
C ALA A 28 -3.72 -0.85 0.76
N ALA A 29 -2.58 -0.87 0.05
CA ALA A 29 -2.54 -0.63 -1.38
C ALA A 29 -3.15 -1.81 -2.19
N PRO A 30 -4.16 -1.58 -3.05
CA PRO A 30 -4.92 -2.65 -3.72
C PRO A 30 -4.09 -3.54 -4.66
N ILE A 31 -3.04 -3.00 -5.27
CA ILE A 31 -2.17 -3.74 -6.21
C ILE A 31 -1.25 -4.72 -5.45
N LEU A 32 -0.74 -4.30 -4.30
CA LEU A 32 0.22 -5.06 -3.48
C LEU A 32 -0.49 -5.94 -2.43
N SER A 33 -1.75 -5.65 -2.13
CA SER A 33 -2.59 -6.39 -1.19
C SER A 33 -3.66 -7.24 -1.89
N THR A 34 -3.32 -7.85 -3.03
CA THR A 34 -4.21 -8.86 -3.63
C THR A 34 -4.22 -10.13 -2.79
N ALA A 35 -5.35 -10.84 -2.76
CA ALA A 35 -5.50 -12.11 -2.00
C ALA A 35 -4.51 -13.21 -2.45
N MET A 36 -3.89 -13.04 -3.62
CA MET A 36 -2.90 -13.95 -4.17
C MET A 36 -1.53 -13.83 -3.50
N ILE A 37 -1.25 -12.72 -2.80
CA ILE A 37 0.02 -12.50 -2.11
C ILE A 37 -0.16 -12.80 -0.61
N PRO A 38 0.51 -13.85 -0.08
CA PRO A 38 0.40 -14.21 1.33
C PRO A 38 0.98 -13.10 2.22
N MET A 39 0.47 -13.01 3.45
CA MET A 39 0.89 -11.98 4.42
C MET A 39 2.40 -11.94 4.64
N ASN A 40 3.06 -13.10 4.67
CA ASN A 40 4.50 -13.21 4.87
C ASN A 40 5.29 -12.54 3.74
N VAL A 41 4.85 -12.68 2.49
CA VAL A 41 5.50 -12.04 1.34
C VAL A 41 5.33 -10.52 1.38
N ARG A 42 4.14 -10.04 1.79
CA ARG A 42 3.91 -8.59 1.96
C ARG A 42 4.82 -7.98 3.02
N MET A 43 5.06 -8.70 4.12
CA MET A 43 5.98 -8.25 5.16
C MET A 43 7.43 -8.19 4.65
N ILE A 44 7.88 -9.20 3.91
CA ILE A 44 9.22 -9.22 3.29
C ILE A 44 9.39 -8.06 2.30
N ILE A 45 8.39 -7.82 1.44
CA ILE A 45 8.40 -6.70 0.49
C ILE A 45 8.47 -5.36 1.22
N SER A 46 7.70 -5.19 2.30
CA SER A 46 7.71 -3.97 3.10
C SER A 46 9.10 -3.68 3.70
N ILE A 47 9.75 -4.71 4.24
CA ILE A 47 11.12 -4.60 4.77
C ILE A 47 12.10 -4.25 3.64
N ALA A 48 12.00 -4.92 2.48
CA ALA A 48 12.89 -4.67 1.35
C ALA A 48 12.76 -3.24 0.81
N ILE A 49 11.54 -2.72 0.69
CA ILE A 49 11.27 -1.33 0.30
C ILE A 49 11.84 -0.36 1.34
N THR A 50 11.64 -0.65 2.62
CA THR A 50 12.13 0.20 3.71
C THR A 50 13.67 0.32 3.65
N ILE A 51 14.38 -0.80 3.48
CA ILE A 51 15.83 -0.83 3.31
C ILE A 51 16.28 -0.03 2.08
N ALA A 52 15.54 -0.10 0.97
CA ALA A 52 15.84 0.68 -0.23
C ALA A 52 15.69 2.19 -0.01
N ILE A 53 14.79 2.61 0.89
CA ILE A 53 14.53 4.02 1.23
C ILE A 53 15.49 4.55 2.30
N PHE A 54 16.09 3.70 3.13
CA PHE A 54 17.03 4.10 4.20
C PHE A 54 18.06 5.18 3.83
N PRO A 55 18.81 5.11 2.72
CA PRO A 55 19.80 6.14 2.40
C PRO A 55 19.21 7.53 2.11
N SER A 56 17.91 7.62 1.82
CA SER A 56 17.22 8.88 1.59
C SER A 56 16.72 9.55 2.88
N LEU A 57 16.73 8.83 4.01
CA LEU A 57 16.25 9.33 5.29
C LEU A 57 17.39 9.95 6.09
N THR A 58 17.21 11.19 6.53
CA THR A 58 18.10 11.84 7.51
C THR A 58 17.67 11.45 8.93
N PRO A 59 18.52 10.76 9.72
CA PRO A 59 18.19 10.41 11.10
C PRO A 59 18.06 11.67 11.96
N ASP A 60 16.99 11.76 12.74
CA ASP A 60 16.81 12.82 13.73
C ASP A 60 16.96 12.25 15.15
N ASN A 61 18.19 12.16 15.63
CA ASN A 61 18.49 11.53 16.93
C ASN A 61 18.03 12.33 18.17
N SER A 62 17.10 13.27 18.02
CA SER A 62 16.62 14.12 19.12
C SER A 62 15.60 13.46 20.05
N ILE A 63 15.02 12.32 19.66
CA ILE A 63 13.87 11.71 20.34
C ILE A 63 14.31 10.48 21.15
N ASP A 64 13.92 10.47 22.43
CA ASP A 64 14.16 9.33 23.31
C ASP A 64 13.30 8.13 22.89
N PRO A 65 13.90 6.95 22.58
CA PRO A 65 13.18 5.79 22.09
C PRO A 65 12.16 5.19 23.07
N VAL A 66 12.24 5.48 24.38
CA VAL A 66 11.31 4.95 25.40
C VAL A 66 10.24 5.97 25.79
N SER A 67 10.18 7.11 25.10
CA SER A 67 9.23 8.18 25.39
C SER A 67 7.80 7.90 24.89
N LEU A 68 6.83 8.58 25.49
CA LEU A 68 5.43 8.59 25.03
C LEU A 68 5.29 9.24 23.63
N GLU A 69 6.21 10.14 23.30
CA GLU A 69 6.32 10.77 21.98
C GLU A 69 6.59 9.75 20.87
N MET A 70 7.42 8.73 21.12
CA MET A 70 7.70 7.65 20.17
C MET A 70 6.43 6.87 19.79
N VAL A 71 5.55 6.59 20.76
CA VAL A 71 4.27 5.91 20.50
C VAL A 71 3.37 6.76 19.60
N TYR A 72 3.31 8.07 19.86
CA TYR A 72 2.58 9.00 19.01
C TYR A 72 3.14 9.04 17.58
N LEU A 73 4.46 9.04 17.42
CA LEU A 73 5.11 9.01 16.10
C LEU A 73 4.81 7.72 15.34
N ILE A 74 4.87 6.55 15.98
CA ILE A 74 4.51 5.27 15.35
C ILE A 74 3.07 5.34 14.84
N PHE A 75 2.14 5.83 15.66
CA PHE A 75 0.75 5.97 15.26
C PHE A 75 0.58 6.93 14.06
N GLN A 76 1.29 8.05 14.06
CA GLN A 76 1.32 8.98 12.93
C GLN A 76 1.85 8.31 11.65
N GLN A 77 2.94 7.54 11.73
CA GLN A 77 3.50 6.82 10.57
C GLN A 77 2.52 5.81 9.98
N ILE A 78 1.80 5.08 10.84
CA ILE A 78 0.76 4.14 10.42
C ILE A 78 -0.38 4.89 9.72
N LEU A 79 -0.86 5.99 10.28
CA LEU A 79 -1.93 6.80 9.66
C LEU A 79 -1.53 7.35 8.29
N ILE A 80 -0.28 7.80 8.13
CA ILE A 80 0.23 8.27 6.84
C ILE A 80 0.23 7.10 5.83
N GLY A 81 0.76 5.94 6.21
CA GLY A 81 0.77 4.76 5.33
C GLY A 81 -0.63 4.31 4.92
N VAL A 82 -1.56 4.22 5.87
CA VAL A 82 -2.96 3.84 5.62
C VAL A 82 -3.65 4.85 4.71
N SER A 83 -3.48 6.16 4.97
CA SER A 83 -4.15 7.20 4.17
C SER A 83 -3.70 7.17 2.70
N LEU A 84 -2.41 6.98 2.44
CA LEU A 84 -1.88 6.80 1.08
C LEU A 84 -2.44 5.55 0.41
N GLY A 85 -2.49 4.43 1.13
CA GLY A 85 -3.10 3.20 0.61
C GLY A 85 -4.60 3.36 0.31
N PHE A 86 -5.31 4.12 1.14
CA PHE A 86 -6.73 4.40 0.97
C PHE A 86 -7.02 5.27 -0.26
N VAL A 87 -6.19 6.28 -0.54
CA VAL A 87 -6.27 7.05 -1.78
C VAL A 87 -6.12 6.14 -3.00
N MET A 88 -5.18 5.20 -2.96
CA MET A 88 -5.02 4.21 -4.03
C MET A 88 -6.24 3.30 -4.16
N GLN A 89 -6.86 2.87 -3.05
CA GLN A 89 -8.10 2.11 -3.10
C GLN A 89 -9.21 2.87 -3.81
N PHE A 90 -9.38 4.17 -3.54
CA PHE A 90 -10.39 4.98 -4.23
C PHE A 90 -10.18 5.04 -5.74
N ILE A 91 -8.94 5.23 -6.20
CA ILE A 91 -8.62 5.31 -7.63
C ILE A 91 -9.05 4.01 -8.34
N PHE A 92 -8.67 2.85 -7.80
CA PHE A 92 -9.02 1.56 -8.41
C PHE A 92 -10.50 1.21 -8.23
N ALA A 93 -11.10 1.54 -7.09
CA ALA A 93 -12.52 1.34 -6.85
C ALA A 93 -13.39 2.14 -7.83
N ALA A 94 -12.99 3.38 -8.17
CA ALA A 94 -13.69 4.19 -9.16
C ALA A 94 -13.68 3.54 -10.55
N VAL A 95 -12.54 2.95 -10.97
CA VAL A 95 -12.44 2.23 -12.24
C VAL A 95 -13.34 0.99 -12.26
N VAL A 96 -13.30 0.18 -11.19
CA VAL A 96 -14.13 -1.01 -11.04
C VAL A 96 -15.61 -0.64 -11.07
N MET A 97 -16.02 0.37 -10.30
CA MET A 97 -17.39 0.85 -10.26
C MET A 97 -17.85 1.38 -11.63
N GLY A 98 -17.02 2.16 -12.33
CA GLY A 98 -17.29 2.63 -13.67
C GLY A 98 -17.51 1.48 -14.66
N GLY A 99 -16.62 0.49 -14.64
CA GLY A 99 -16.75 -0.71 -15.47
C GLY A 99 -17.96 -1.57 -15.13
N GLN A 100 -18.38 -1.61 -13.87
CA GLN A 100 -19.61 -2.28 -13.45
C GLN A 100 -20.85 -1.58 -14.01
N VAL A 101 -20.92 -0.24 -13.93
CA VAL A 101 -22.02 0.56 -14.51
C VAL A 101 -22.14 0.33 -16.02
N ILE A 102 -21.03 0.38 -16.74
CA ILE A 102 -21.00 0.12 -18.19
C ILE A 102 -21.47 -1.32 -18.48
N GLY A 103 -20.95 -2.31 -17.76
CA GLY A 103 -21.35 -3.71 -17.94
C GLY A 103 -22.85 -3.95 -17.68
N MET A 104 -23.43 -3.31 -16.67
CA MET A 104 -24.86 -3.38 -16.41
C MET A 104 -25.70 -2.79 -17.56
N GLN A 105 -25.28 -1.65 -18.12
CA GLN A 105 -25.95 -1.03 -19.26
C GLN A 105 -25.88 -1.88 -20.54
N MET A 106 -24.82 -2.67 -20.71
CA MET A 106 -24.69 -3.65 -21.81
C MET A 106 -25.60 -4.88 -21.65
N GLY A 107 -26.40 -4.97 -20.58
CA GLY A 107 -27.32 -6.08 -20.33
C GLY A 107 -26.70 -7.26 -19.59
N LEU A 108 -25.42 -7.20 -19.19
CA LEU A 108 -24.75 -8.26 -18.43
C LEU A 108 -25.35 -8.46 -17.04
N GLY A 109 -26.07 -7.46 -16.51
CA GLY A 109 -26.83 -7.58 -15.27
C GLY A 109 -27.93 -8.65 -15.32
N PHE A 110 -28.55 -8.88 -16.49
CA PHE A 110 -29.57 -9.94 -16.65
C PHE A 110 -28.96 -11.33 -16.62
N ALA A 111 -27.74 -11.49 -17.16
CA ALA A 111 -27.03 -12.77 -17.12
C ALA A 111 -26.72 -13.20 -15.66
N GLN A 112 -26.38 -12.23 -14.79
CA GLN A 112 -26.13 -12.50 -13.36
C GLN A 112 -27.39 -12.96 -12.61
N MET A 113 -28.58 -12.53 -13.02
CA MET A 113 -29.84 -12.93 -12.38
C MET A 113 -30.31 -14.33 -12.81
N MET A 114 -29.96 -14.75 -14.03
CA MET A 114 -30.40 -16.03 -14.60
C MET A 114 -29.52 -17.21 -14.18
N ASP A 115 -28.24 -16.98 -13.93
CA ASP A 115 -27.32 -18.00 -13.40
C ASP A 115 -26.47 -17.43 -12.25
N PRO A 116 -27.02 -17.36 -11.02
CA PRO A 116 -26.25 -16.98 -9.84
C PRO A 116 -25.25 -18.06 -9.40
N GLN A 117 -25.33 -19.30 -9.93
CA GLN A 117 -24.46 -20.41 -9.51
C GLN A 117 -23.08 -20.35 -10.18
N THR A 118 -22.95 -19.76 -11.38
CA THR A 118 -21.64 -19.51 -12.02
C THR A 118 -20.82 -18.41 -11.36
N GLY A 119 -21.39 -17.66 -10.40
CA GLY A 119 -20.62 -16.83 -9.47
C GLY A 119 -19.94 -15.59 -10.06
N VAL A 120 -20.30 -15.16 -11.27
CA VAL A 120 -19.73 -13.93 -11.88
C VAL A 120 -20.38 -12.70 -11.23
N SER A 121 -19.92 -12.34 -10.03
CA SER A 121 -20.39 -11.16 -9.29
C SER A 121 -19.86 -9.83 -9.85
N VAL A 122 -18.70 -9.87 -10.52
CA VAL A 122 -18.08 -8.71 -11.16
C VAL A 122 -18.24 -8.82 -12.68
N PRO A 123 -18.87 -7.83 -13.36
CA PRO A 123 -19.00 -7.86 -14.81
C PRO A 123 -17.64 -7.98 -15.50
N VAL A 124 -17.54 -8.80 -16.57
CA VAL A 124 -16.30 -9.00 -17.34
C VAL A 124 -15.69 -7.67 -17.78
N VAL A 125 -16.54 -6.69 -18.12
CA VAL A 125 -16.15 -5.32 -18.49
C VAL A 125 -15.41 -4.61 -17.34
N SER A 126 -15.87 -4.76 -16.10
CA SER A 126 -15.20 -4.19 -14.92
C SER A 126 -13.81 -4.80 -14.74
N GLN A 127 -13.68 -6.11 -14.90
CA GLN A 127 -12.38 -6.77 -14.78
C GLN A 127 -11.42 -6.32 -15.90
N PHE A 128 -11.93 -6.17 -17.12
CA PHE A 128 -11.16 -5.66 -18.25
C PHE A 128 -10.62 -4.24 -17.99
N TYR A 129 -11.47 -3.31 -17.51
CA TYR A 129 -11.03 -1.96 -17.15
C TYR A 129 -10.02 -1.97 -16.00
N ASN A 130 -10.19 -2.84 -15.00
CA ASN A 130 -9.23 -2.96 -13.91
C ASN A 130 -7.84 -3.40 -14.41
N ILE A 131 -7.78 -4.39 -15.32
CA ILE A 131 -6.51 -4.81 -15.94
C ILE A 131 -5.86 -3.64 -16.69
N ILE A 132 -6.62 -2.89 -17.48
CA ILE A 132 -6.10 -1.70 -18.19
C ILE A 132 -5.57 -0.66 -17.20
N ALA A 133 -6.29 -0.38 -16.10
CA ALA A 133 -5.85 0.57 -15.09
C ALA A 133 -4.54 0.14 -14.42
N VAL A 134 -4.39 -1.14 -14.10
CA VAL A 134 -3.13 -1.68 -13.56
C VAL A 134 -1.99 -1.54 -14.58
N LEU A 135 -2.24 -1.85 -15.85
CA LEU A 135 -1.23 -1.71 -16.91
C LEU A 135 -0.81 -0.26 -17.14
N LEU A 136 -1.78 0.68 -17.15
CA LEU A 136 -1.49 2.11 -17.23
C LEU A 136 -0.68 2.59 -16.03
N PHE A 137 -1.07 2.18 -14.82
CA PHE A 137 -0.34 2.48 -13.59
C PHE A 137 1.11 1.99 -13.66
N LEU A 138 1.35 0.77 -14.16
CA LEU A 138 2.70 0.26 -14.35
C LEU A 138 3.46 1.01 -15.46
N SER A 139 2.78 1.35 -16.55
CA SER A 139 3.37 2.07 -17.69
C SER A 139 3.87 3.47 -17.33
N ILE A 140 3.23 4.14 -16.36
CA ILE A 140 3.66 5.46 -15.89
C ILE A 140 4.65 5.38 -14.70
N ASN A 141 5.15 4.17 -14.40
CA ASN A 141 5.98 3.90 -13.22
C ASN A 141 5.31 4.32 -11.89
N GLY A 142 3.98 4.18 -11.79
CA GLY A 142 3.24 4.59 -10.59
C GLY A 142 3.76 3.92 -9.31
N HIS A 143 4.31 2.71 -9.41
CA HIS A 143 4.94 2.02 -8.28
C HIS A 143 6.19 2.75 -7.76
N LEU A 144 6.99 3.37 -8.64
CA LEU A 144 8.14 4.20 -8.24
C LEU A 144 7.68 5.53 -7.63
N VAL A 145 6.64 6.15 -8.20
CA VAL A 145 6.05 7.38 -7.64
C VAL A 145 5.56 7.14 -6.22
N LEU A 146 4.94 5.99 -5.94
CA LEU A 146 4.51 5.65 -4.58
C LEU A 146 5.69 5.51 -3.62
N ILE A 147 6.79 4.89 -4.07
CA ILE A 147 8.01 4.78 -3.27
C ILE A 147 8.61 6.17 -2.97
N GLN A 148 8.58 7.10 -3.94
CA GLN A 148 9.04 8.48 -3.74
C GLN A 148 8.16 9.28 -2.76
N VAL A 149 6.86 9.04 -2.75
CA VAL A 149 5.95 9.64 -1.75
C VAL A 149 6.16 9.02 -0.36
N LEU A 150 6.67 7.78 -0.32
CA LEU A 150 6.98 7.01 0.88
C LEU A 150 8.41 7.16 1.37
N SER A 151 9.29 7.93 0.71
CA SER A 151 10.59 8.33 1.24
C SER A 151 10.43 9.62 2.02
#